data_AF-A0A958Z7G8-F1
#
_entry.id   AF-A0A958Z7G8-F1
#
_cell.length_a   1.000
_cell.length_b   1.000
_cell.length_c   1.000
_cell.angle_alpha   90.00
_cell.angle_beta   90.00
_cell.angle_gamma   90.00
#
_symmetry.space_group_name_H-M   'P 1'
#
loop_
_entity.id
_entity.type
_entity.pdbx_description
1 polymer ?
#
loop_
_entity_poly.entity_id
_entity_poly.type
_entity_poly.pdbx_seq_one_letter_code
_entity_poly.pdbx_strand_id
1 'polypeptide(L)'
;INQYQVEERSIMAKRMISFHDRIEELLDCMIDDTISTEGNIAQLKTEVYKYTNDMHFKSCTKMGEIVKTALEFVKRNYQDVSTKLL
;
A
#
# COMPACT_ATOMS: atom_id res chain seq x y z
N ILE A 1 -5.64 -22.84 0.23
CA ILE A 1 -4.91 -21.67 -0.34
C ILE A 1 -5.60 -20.36 0.00
N ASN A 2 -6.93 -20.23 -0.16
CA ASN A 2 -7.67 -19.01 0.17
C ASN A 2 -7.53 -18.57 1.66
N GLN A 3 -7.60 -19.52 2.61
CA GLN A 3 -7.47 -19.21 4.05
C GLN A 3 -6.14 -18.53 4.42
N TYR A 4 -5.00 -19.01 3.92
CA TYR A 4 -3.69 -18.38 4.17
C TYR A 4 -3.65 -16.93 3.67
N GLN A 5 -4.23 -16.65 2.50
CA GLN A 5 -4.30 -15.29 1.95
C GLN A 5 -5.19 -14.38 2.82
N VAL A 6 -6.26 -14.92 3.40
CA VAL A 6 -7.14 -14.19 4.33
C VAL A 6 -6.43 -13.91 5.66
N GLU A 7 -5.67 -14.87 6.18
CA GLU A 7 -4.89 -14.72 7.42
C GLU A 7 -3.80 -13.65 7.27
N GLU A 8 -3.00 -13.71 6.21
CA GLU A 8 -1.96 -12.70 5.92
C GLU A 8 -2.55 -11.29 5.80
N ARG A 9 -3.67 -11.15 5.08
CA ARG A 9 -4.39 -9.87 4.96
C ARG A 9 -4.91 -9.37 6.31
N SER A 10 -5.44 -10.27 7.13
CA SER A 10 -5.96 -9.92 8.46
C SER A 10 -4.86 -9.47 9.41
N ILE A 11 -3.69 -10.11 9.36
CA ILE A 11 -2.52 -9.71 10.15
C ILE A 11 -2.03 -8.33 9.72
N MET A 12 -1.94 -8.08 8.41
CA MET A 12 -1.55 -6.77 7.87
C MET A 12 -2.51 -5.66 8.29
N ALA A 13 -3.82 -5.87 8.14
CA ALA A 13 -4.83 -4.89 8.55
C ALA A 13 -4.76 -4.59 10.04
N LYS A 14 -4.64 -5.62 10.90
CA LYS A 14 -4.47 -5.44 12.35
C LYS A 14 -3.24 -4.59 12.68
N ARG A 15 -2.10 -4.86 12.03
CA ARG A 15 -0.87 -4.07 12.22
C ARG A 15 -1.05 -2.61 11.81
N MET A 16 -1.68 -2.36 10.66
CA MET A 16 -1.93 -1.00 10.19
C MET A 16 -2.81 -0.21 11.18
N ILE A 17 -3.79 -0.88 11.80
CA ILE A 17 -4.66 -0.26 12.82
C ILE A 17 -3.88 -0.03 14.13
N SER A 18 -3.12 -1.03 14.60
CA SER A 18 -2.39 -0.96 15.87
C SER A 18 -1.23 0.04 15.88
N PHE A 19 -0.67 0.36 14.71
CA PHE A 19 0.48 1.26 14.57
C PHE A 19 0.18 2.45 13.66
N HIS A 20 -1.08 2.87 13.57
CA HIS A 20 -1.53 3.90 12.63
C HIS A 20 -0.65 5.16 12.67
N ASP A 21 -0.56 5.81 13.83
CA ASP A 21 0.19 7.07 13.99
C ASP A 21 1.67 6.91 13.62
N ARG A 22 2.30 5.81 14.07
CA ARG A 22 3.71 5.51 13.77
C ARG A 22 3.96 5.23 12.30
N ILE A 23 2.99 4.61 11.62
CA ILE A 23 3.07 4.36 10.17
C ILE A 23 2.90 5.67 9.41
N GLU A 24 2.00 6.55 9.83
CA GLU A 24 1.83 7.86 9.19
C GLU A 24 3.09 8.71 9.30
N GLU A 25 3.67 8.84 10.51
CA GLU A 25 4.93 9.56 10.71
C GLU A 25 6.05 9.02 9.82
N LEU A 26 6.17 7.69 9.72
CA LEU A 26 7.17 7.06 8.86
C LEU A 26 6.91 7.36 7.38
N LEU A 27 5.65 7.29 6.93
CA LEU A 27 5.29 7.57 5.55
C LEU A 27 5.57 9.02 5.18
N ASP A 28 5.30 9.97 6.08
CA ASP A 28 5.59 11.38 5.86
C ASP A 28 7.09 11.60 5.68
N CYS A 29 7.93 11.01 6.55
CA CYS A 29 9.38 11.02 6.36
C CYS A 29 9.80 10.39 5.01
N MET A 30 9.17 9.29 4.60
CA MET A 30 9.50 8.62 3.34
C MET A 30 9.08 9.39 2.09
N ILE A 31 8.03 10.22 2.20
CA ILE A 31 7.53 11.07 1.12
C ILE A 31 8.50 12.24 0.90
N ASP A 32 9.00 12.83 1.99
CA ASP A 32 9.93 13.95 1.94
C ASP A 32 11.36 13.54 1.53
N ASP A 33 11.72 12.27 1.70
CA ASP A 33 13.06 11.74 1.38
C ASP A 33 13.20 11.23 -0.06
N THR A 34 14.45 11.17 -0.55
CA THR A 34 14.83 10.54 -1.82
C THR A 34 15.44 9.17 -1.55
N ILE A 35 14.58 8.18 -1.31
CA ILE A 35 14.97 6.81 -0.93
C ILE A 35 15.55 5.99 -2.10
N SER A 36 15.20 6.33 -3.35
CA SER A 36 15.59 5.56 -4.52
C SER A 36 15.75 6.43 -5.77
N THR A 37 16.19 5.79 -6.86
CA THR A 37 16.36 6.44 -8.16
C THR A 37 15.03 6.59 -8.89
N GLU A 38 14.95 7.59 -9.77
CA GLU A 38 13.77 7.81 -10.62
C GLU A 38 13.40 6.59 -11.46
N GLY A 39 14.39 5.85 -11.95
CA GLY A 39 14.18 4.60 -12.69
C GLY A 39 13.47 3.53 -11.87
N ASN A 40 13.88 3.33 -10.62
CA ASN A 40 13.24 2.38 -9.72
C ASN A 40 11.82 2.81 -9.34
N ILE A 41 11.60 4.11 -9.12
CA ILE A 41 10.28 4.68 -8.84
C ILE A 41 9.34 4.46 -10.04
N ALA A 42 9.82 4.75 -11.25
CA ALA A 42 9.05 4.57 -12.48
C ALA A 42 8.71 3.10 -12.74
N GLN A 43 9.65 2.18 -12.51
CA GLN A 43 9.42 0.75 -12.62
C GLN A 43 8.36 0.30 -11.61
N LEU A 44 8.56 0.58 -10.32
CA LEU A 44 7.70 0.09 -9.26
C LEU A 44 6.26 0.58 -9.42
N LYS A 45 6.05 1.89 -9.67
CA LYS A 45 4.70 2.42 -9.86
C LYS A 45 3.99 1.81 -11.06
N THR A 46 4.74 1.51 -12.12
CA THR A 46 4.20 0.88 -13.34
C THR A 46 3.80 -0.56 -13.08
N GLU A 47 4.63 -1.33 -12.39
CA GLU A 47 4.34 -2.73 -12.05
C GLU A 47 3.14 -2.81 -11.11
N VAL A 48 3.11 -2.03 -10.04
CA VAL A 48 1.99 -2.01 -9.09
C VAL A 48 0.70 -1.57 -9.78
N TYR A 49 0.75 -0.56 -10.66
CA TYR A 49 -0.40 -0.19 -11.49
C TYR A 49 -0.91 -1.35 -12.35
N LYS A 50 -0.04 -2.11 -13.01
CA LYS A 50 -0.45 -3.26 -13.84
C LYS A 50 -1.21 -4.32 -13.05
N TYR A 51 -0.85 -4.54 -11.78
CA TYR A 51 -1.50 -5.53 -10.94
C TYR A 51 -2.81 -5.03 -10.30
N THR A 52 -2.87 -3.75 -9.95
CA THR A 52 -3.99 -3.16 -9.21
C THR A 52 -5.02 -2.47 -10.09
N ASN A 53 -4.61 -2.02 -11.28
CA ASN A 53 -5.32 -1.06 -12.14
C ASN A 53 -5.74 0.24 -11.43
N ASP A 54 -5.09 0.58 -10.31
CA ASP A 54 -5.42 1.78 -9.56
C ASP A 54 -4.63 2.99 -10.11
N MET A 55 -5.36 3.95 -10.68
CA MET A 55 -4.80 5.14 -11.31
C MET A 55 -3.98 6.02 -10.35
N HIS A 56 -4.20 5.93 -9.03
CA HIS A 56 -3.43 6.70 -8.04
C HIS A 56 -1.92 6.38 -8.09
N PHE A 57 -1.51 5.20 -8.55
CA PHE A 57 -0.08 4.87 -8.69
C PHE A 57 0.61 5.68 -9.80
N LYS A 58 -0.11 6.14 -10.83
CA LYS A 58 0.52 6.86 -11.96
C LYS A 58 1.08 8.22 -11.55
N SER A 59 0.40 8.90 -10.62
CA SER A 59 0.79 10.22 -10.12
C SER A 59 1.96 10.20 -9.14
N CYS A 60 2.38 9.02 -8.66
CA CYS A 60 3.49 8.92 -7.73
C CYS A 60 4.84 9.33 -8.38
N THR A 61 5.59 10.15 -7.66
CA THR A 61 6.91 10.71 -8.02
C THR A 61 8.00 10.34 -7.02
N LYS A 62 7.63 9.98 -5.78
CA LYS A 62 8.53 9.53 -4.72
C LYS A 62 8.20 8.11 -4.26
N MET A 63 9.19 7.44 -3.67
CA MET A 63 9.01 6.08 -3.15
C MET A 63 7.97 6.05 -2.02
N GLY A 64 8.00 7.03 -1.10
CA GLY A 64 7.01 7.13 -0.03
C GLY A 64 5.56 7.22 -0.52
N GLU A 65 5.32 7.96 -1.60
CA GLU A 65 3.99 8.08 -2.22
C GLU A 65 3.47 6.73 -2.75
N ILE A 66 4.35 5.93 -3.36
CA ILE A 66 3.98 4.59 -3.84
C ILE A 66 3.59 3.69 -2.67
N VAL A 67 4.39 3.69 -1.58
CA VAL A 67 4.11 2.87 -0.40
C VAL A 67 2.81 3.30 0.29
N LYS A 68 2.60 4.61 0.47
CA LYS A 68 1.36 5.16 1.02
C LYS A 68 0.15 4.73 0.20
N THR A 69 0.21 4.91 -1.13
CA THR A 69 -0.85 4.52 -2.06
C THR A 69 -1.13 3.01 -1.99
N ALA A 70 -0.10 2.17 -1.85
CA ALA A 70 -0.26 0.73 -1.70
C ALA A 70 -0.97 0.35 -0.39
N LEU A 71 -0.60 0.97 0.73
CA LEU A 71 -1.24 0.73 2.02
C LEU A 71 -2.71 1.18 1.99
N GLU A 72 -3.00 2.34 1.41
CA GLU A 72 -4.37 2.82 1.22
C GLU A 72 -5.18 1.90 0.31
N PHE A 73 -4.59 1.42 -0.80
CA PHE A 73 -5.23 0.45 -1.69
C PHE A 73 -5.60 -0.83 -0.92
N VAL A 74 -4.67 -1.37 -0.13
CA VAL A 74 -4.94 -2.54 0.72
C VAL A 74 -6.04 -2.24 1.72
N LYS A 75 -6.02 -1.09 2.41
CA LYS A 75 -7.06 -0.69 3.37
C LYS A 75 -8.44 -0.60 2.73
N ARG A 76 -8.56 0.03 1.55
CA ARG A 76 -9.81 0.15 0.77
C ARG A 76 -10.35 -1.22 0.36
N ASN A 77 -9.48 -2.08 -0.19
CA ASN A 77 -9.87 -3.39 -0.71
C ASN A 77 -9.99 -4.47 0.38
N TYR A 78 -9.47 -4.24 1.59
CA TYR A 78 -9.63 -5.14 2.73
C TYR A 78 -11.07 -5.12 3.26
N GLN A 79 -11.71 -3.95 3.29
CA GLN A 79 -13.11 -3.83 3.72
C GLN A 79 -14.05 -4.64 2.81
N ASP A 80 -13.84 -4.63 1.49
CA ASP A 80 -14.64 -5.42 0.55
C ASP A 80 -14.52 -6.95 0.74
N VAL A 81 -13.37 -7.44 1.20
CA VAL A 81 -13.17 -8.88 1.46
C VAL A 81 -13.78 -9.29 2.80
N SER A 82 -13.64 -8.44 3.82
CA SER A 82 -14.24 -8.67 5.14
C SER A 82 -15.77 -8.62 5.10
N THR A 83 -16.35 -7.77 4.26
CA THR A 83 -17.81 -7.53 4.22
C THR A 83 -18.54 -8.55 3.33
N LYS A 84 -17.83 -9.24 2.41
CA LYS A 84 -18.37 -10.34 1.59
C LYS A 84 -18.43 -11.70 2.30
N LEU A 85 -17.84 -11.81 3.50
CA LEU A 85 -17.81 -13.04 4.30
C LEU A 85 -18.91 -13.07 5.39
N LEU A 86 -19.79 -12.06 5.42
CA LEU A 86 -21.03 -12.00 6.18
C LEU A 86 -22.23 -12.12 5.24
#